data_AF-A0A957EHI5-F1
#
_entry.id   AF-A0A957EHI5-F1
#
_cell.length_a   1.000
_cell.length_b   1.000
_cell.length_c   1.000
_cell.angle_alpha   90.00
_cell.angle_beta   90.00
_cell.angle_gamma   90.00
#
_symmetry.space_group_name_H-M   'P 1'
#
loop_
_entity.id
_entity.type
_entity.pdbx_description
1 polymer ?
#
loop_
_entity_poly.entity_id
_entity_poly.type
_entity_poly.pdbx_seq_one_letter_code
_entity_poly.pdbx_strand_id
1 'polypeptide(L)' 'MEHKSHTSKKRATPSYQSRGLAVGIALGLIFGLMLDQIAVGLVLGIAVGLGVGRMLERQARKTDKQQDAE' A
#
# COMPACT_ATOMS: atom_id res chain seq x y z
N MET A 1 31.76 24.27 10.98
CA MET A 1 30.36 24.72 10.86
C MET A 1 29.85 24.10 9.57
N GLU A 2 29.25 22.90 9.66
CA GLU A 2 27.79 22.69 9.50
C GLU A 2 27.38 22.78 8.00
N HIS A 3 26.75 21.82 7.34
CA HIS A 3 25.76 20.82 7.74
C HIS A 3 25.90 19.56 6.88
N LYS A 4 25.93 18.40 7.54
CA LYS A 4 25.76 17.08 6.90
C LYS A 4 24.26 16.83 6.75
N SER A 5 23.65 17.37 5.69
CA SER A 5 22.24 17.16 5.38
C SER A 5 22.03 15.76 4.82
N HIS A 6 21.97 14.77 5.72
CA HIS A 6 21.46 13.44 5.45
C HIS A 6 19.99 13.56 5.05
N THR A 7 19.73 13.72 3.75
CA THR A 7 18.42 13.44 3.18
C THR A 7 18.27 11.92 3.16
N SER A 8 17.88 11.38 4.31
CA SER A 8 17.37 10.02 4.44
C SER A 8 16.16 9.89 3.51
N LYS A 9 16.45 9.58 2.24
CA LYS A 9 15.49 9.15 1.24
C LYS A 9 14.87 7.89 1.82
N LYS A 10 13.74 8.07 2.52
CA LYS A 10 12.97 7.05 3.21
C LYS A 10 12.77 5.94 2.18
N ARG A 11 13.65 4.92 2.20
CA ARG A 11 13.43 3.68 1.49
C ARG A 11 12.19 3.13 2.17
N ALA A 12 11.03 3.42 1.58
CA ALA A 12 9.81 2.74 1.91
C ALA A 12 10.09 1.28 1.55
N THR A 13 10.65 0.52 2.49
CA THR A 13 10.60 -0.93 2.48
C THR A 13 9.14 -1.24 2.18
N PRO A 14 8.81 -1.81 1.00
CA PRO A 14 7.43 -1.89 0.57
C PRO A 14 6.70 -2.89 1.44
N SER A 15 6.19 -2.42 2.59
CA SER A 15 5.31 -3.17 3.47
C SER A 15 4.08 -3.58 2.66
N TYR A 16 3.46 -4.70 2.98
CA TYR A 16 2.24 -5.16 2.29
C TYR A 16 1.14 -4.08 2.26
N GLN A 17 1.07 -3.25 3.30
CA GLN A 17 0.25 -2.02 3.33
C GLN A 17 0.54 -1.04 2.18
N SER A 18 1.81 -0.79 1.85
CA SER A 18 2.20 0.11 0.76
C SER A 18 1.91 -0.48 -0.63
N ARG A 19 2.01 -1.81 -0.80
CA ARG A 19 1.60 -2.49 -2.03
C ARG A 19 0.08 -2.45 -2.21
N GLY A 20 -0.69 -2.72 -1.15
CA GLY A 20 -2.15 -2.65 -1.18
C GLY A 20 -2.65 -1.24 -1.51
N LEU A 21 -2.04 -0.22 -0.93
CA LEU A 21 -2.36 1.18 -1.24
C LEU A 21 -2.03 1.54 -2.69
N ALA A 22 -0.88 1.14 -3.22
CA ALA A 22 -0.50 1.41 -4.61
C ALA A 22 -1.48 0.78 -5.62
N VAL A 23 -1.87 -0.49 -5.39
CA VAL A 23 -2.86 -1.18 -6.21
C VAL A 23 -4.23 -0.52 -6.08
N GLY A 24 -4.64 -0.15 -4.86
CA GLY A 24 -5.89 0.54 -4.61
C GLY A 24 -5.99 1.89 -5.31
N ILE A 25 -4.91 2.70 -5.27
CA ILE A 25 -4.84 3.98 -5.98
C ILE A 25 -4.90 3.76 -7.50
N ALA A 26 -4.13 2.83 -8.05
CA ALA A 26 -4.13 2.56 -9.49
C ALA A 26 -5.51 2.15 -10.01
N LEU A 27 -6.17 1.21 -9.31
CA LEU A 27 -7.54 0.79 -9.65
C LEU A 27 -8.54 1.93 -9.45
N GLY A 28 -8.44 2.65 -8.32
CA GLY A 28 -9.32 3.77 -7.99
C GLY A 28 -9.25 4.90 -9.01
N LEU A 29 -8.07 5.17 -9.58
CA LEU A 29 -7.90 6.14 -10.66
C LEU A 29 -8.54 5.65 -11.96
N ILE A 30 -8.37 4.38 -12.34
CA ILE A 30 -9.00 3.82 -13.55
C ILE A 30 -10.53 3.89 -13.44
N PHE A 31 -11.10 3.42 -12.32
CA PHE A 31 -12.55 3.48 -12.09
C PHE A 31 -13.06 4.91 -11.93
N GLY A 32 -12.31 5.77 -11.24
CA GLY A 32 -12.65 7.18 -11.06
C GLY A 32 -12.68 7.96 -12.36
N LEU A 33 -11.75 7.70 -13.28
CA LEU A 33 -11.76 8.26 -14.62
C LEU A 33 -12.92 7.72 -15.46
N MET A 34 -13.22 6.42 -15.34
CA MET A 34 -14.31 5.79 -16.10
C MET A 34 -15.70 6.29 -15.69
N LEU A 35 -15.87 6.64 -14.42
CA LEU A 35 -17.11 7.20 -13.86
C LEU A 35 -17.15 8.73 -13.91
N ASP A 36 -16.12 9.38 -14.46
CA ASP A 36 -15.90 10.83 -14.44
C ASP A 36 -15.94 11.43 -13.01
N GLN A 37 -15.63 10.60 -12.02
CA GLN A 37 -15.68 10.90 -10.59
C GLN A 37 -14.41 10.40 -9.90
N ILE A 38 -13.29 11.06 -10.22
CA ILE A 38 -11.96 10.72 -9.70
C ILE A 38 -11.94 10.70 -8.17
N ALA A 39 -12.66 11.63 -7.53
CA ALA A 39 -12.75 11.69 -6.07
C ALA A 39 -13.35 10.39 -5.47
N VAL A 40 -14.44 9.89 -6.05
CA VAL A 40 -15.11 8.67 -5.59
C VAL A 40 -14.22 7.45 -5.85
N GLY A 41 -13.64 7.35 -7.05
CA GLY A 41 -12.75 6.26 -7.40
C GLY A 41 -11.50 6.20 -6.51
N LEU A 42 -10.89 7.35 -6.21
CA LEU A 42 -9.70 7.41 -5.38
C LEU A 42 -10.00 7.09 -3.90
N VAL A 43 -11.10 7.61 -3.33
CA VAL A 43 -11.52 7.29 -1.95
C VAL A 43 -11.82 5.80 -1.81
N LEU A 44 -12.58 5.25 -2.76
CA LEU A 44 -12.91 3.82 -2.78
C LEU A 44 -11.65 2.97 -2.96
N GLY A 45 -10.77 3.36 -3.88
CA GLY A 45 -9.50 2.68 -4.17
C GLY A 45 -8.58 2.66 -2.95
N ILE A 46 -8.43 3.77 -2.24
CA ILE A 46 -7.64 3.85 -0.99
C ILE A 46 -8.29 3.00 0.11
N ALA A 47 -9.61 3.06 0.29
CA ALA A 47 -10.33 2.28 1.30
C ALA A 47 -10.16 0.78 1.07
N VAL A 48 -10.34 0.32 -0.18
CA VAL A 48 -10.14 -1.08 -0.57
C VAL A 48 -8.67 -1.46 -0.47
N GLY A 49 -7.75 -0.65 -0.97
CA GLY A 49 -6.31 -0.93 -0.94
C GLY A 49 -5.74 -1.06 0.47
N LEU A 50 -6.18 -0.22 1.40
CA LEU A 50 -5.79 -0.32 2.81
C LEU A 50 -6.51 -1.46 3.54
N GLY A 51 -7.79 -1.69 3.25
CA GLY A 51 -8.57 -2.79 3.84
C GLY A 51 -8.03 -4.16 3.45
N VAL A 52 -7.89 -4.39 2.14
CA VAL A 52 -7.34 -5.63 1.57
C VAL A 52 -5.85 -5.77 1.92
N GLY A 53 -5.07 -4.68 1.85
CA GLY A 53 -3.65 -4.70 2.21
C GLY A 53 -3.40 -5.13 3.66
N ARG A 54 -4.24 -4.69 4.60
CA ARG A 54 -4.17 -5.14 6.01
C ARG A 54 -4.69 -6.55 6.23
N MET A 55 -5.71 -6.97 5.49
CA MET A 55 -6.21 -8.34 5.55
C MET A 55 -5.17 -9.33 5.01
N LEU A 56 -4.55 -9.04 3.87
CA LEU A 56 -3.46 -9.85 3.32
C LEU A 56 -2.25 -9.87 4.24
N GLU A 57 -1.87 -8.74 4.85
CA GLU A 57 -0.74 -8.72 5.79
C GLU A 57 -1.02 -9.56 7.05
N ARG A 58 -2.25 -9.56 7.55
CA ARG A 58 -2.67 -10.45 8.65
C ARG A 58 -2.62 -11.92 8.27
N GLN A 59 -2.89 -12.27 7.01
CA GLN A 59 -2.78 -13.64 6.51
C GLN A 59 -1.33 -14.04 6.25
N ALA A 60 -0.54 -13.16 5.63
CA ALA A 60 0.89 -13.36 5.38
C ALA A 60 1.67 -13.61 6.68
N ARG A 61 1.35 -12.89 7.77
CA ARG A 61 1.95 -13.15 9.09
C ARG A 61 1.57 -14.49 9.72
N LYS A 62 0.51 -15.15 9.27
CA LYS A 62 0.15 -16.51 9.71
C LYS A 62 0.90 -17.59 8.93
N THR A 63 1.21 -17.33 7.66
CA THR A 63 2.00 -18.24 6.80
C THR A 63 3.50 -18.17 7.08
N ASP A 64 4.03 -16.98 7.40
CA ASP A 64 5.46 -16.75 7.71
C ASP A 64 5.93 -17.56 8.94
N LYS A 65 5.09 -17.67 9.98
CA LYS A 65 5.38 -18.51 11.17
C LYS A 65 5.45 -20.03 10.90
N GLN A 66 5.13 -20.47 9.68
CA GLN A 66 5.08 -21.88 9.32
C GLN A 66 6.18 -22.29 8.32
N GLN A 67 7.01 -21.34 7.86
CA GLN A 67 8.11 -21.59 6.91
C GLN A 67 9.51 -21.58 7.56
N ASP A 68 9.62 -21.29 8.85
CA ASP A 68 10.89 -21.35 9.61
C ASP A 68 11.11 -22.69 10.34
N ALA A 69 10.40 -23.76 9.94
CA ALA A 69 10.49 -25.08 10.56
C ALA A 69 10.53 -26.23 9.54
N GLU A 70 11.17 -26.01 8.38
CA GLU A 70 11.59 -27.10 7.47
C GLU A 70 13.11 -27.12 7.34
#